data_AF-A0A9W6KBB2-F1
#
_entry.id   AF-A0A9W6KBB2-F1
#
_cell.length_a   1.000
_cell.length_b   1.000
_cell.length_c   1.000
_cell.angle_alpha   90.00
_cell.angle_beta   90.00
_cell.angle_gamma   90.00
#
_symmetry.space_group_name_H-M   'P 1'
#
loop_
_entity.id
_entity.type
_entity.pdbx_description
1 polymer ?
#
loop_
_entity_poly.entity_id
_entity_poly.type
_entity_poly.pdbx_seq_one_letter_code
_entity_poly.pdbx_strand_id
1 'polypeptide(L)' 'MKVSVSLPADDIDFVDHYARDRGTTRSAVMHEAVQMLRRRDLAMDYEAANDEWVSSGEAEIWNAVTGDGLR' A
#
# COMPACT_ATOMS: atom_id res chain seq x y z
N MET A 1 3.58 -14.65 -13.38
CA MET A 1 5.01 -14.87 -13.71
C MET A 1 5.68 -15.64 -12.58
N LYS A 2 6.70 -16.46 -12.85
CA LYS A 2 7.47 -17.16 -11.80
C LYS A 2 8.86 -16.53 -11.70
N VAL A 3 9.35 -16.36 -10.48
CA VAL A 3 10.69 -15.83 -10.18
C VAL A 3 11.38 -16.79 -9.23
N SER A 4 12.70 -16.95 -9.38
CA SER A 4 13.55 -17.66 -8.42
C SER A 4 14.25 -16.64 -7.55
N VAL A 5 14.22 -16.82 -6.23
CA VAL A 5 14.76 -15.87 -5.26
C VAL A 5 15.53 -16.65 -4.20
N SER A 6 16.62 -16.08 -3.71
CA SER A 6 17.37 -16.61 -2.56
C SER A 6 17.05 -15.75 -1.34
N LEU A 7 16.69 -16.39 -0.23
CA LEU A 7 16.42 -15.74 1.05
C LEU A 7 17.22 -16.44 2.16
N PRO A 8 17.57 -15.73 3.25
CA PRO A 8 18.03 -16.35 4.49
C PRO A 8 17.08 -17.46 4.97
N ALA A 9 17.60 -18.47 5.65
CA ALA A 9 16.80 -19.58 6.17
C ALA A 9 15.68 -19.10 7.10
N ASP A 10 15.99 -18.16 8.01
CA ASP A 10 15.02 -17.62 8.96
C ASP A 10 13.83 -16.91 8.26
N ASP A 11 14.08 -16.24 7.14
CA ASP A 11 13.03 -15.59 6.35
C ASP A 11 12.12 -16.63 5.66
N ILE A 12 12.70 -17.75 5.20
CA ILE A 12 11.94 -18.86 4.64
C ILE A 12 11.06 -19.50 5.72
N ASP A 13 11.60 -19.73 6.91
CA ASP A 13 10.88 -20.30 8.04
C ASP A 13 9.70 -19.41 8.47
N PHE A 14 9.91 -18.10 8.50
CA PHE A 14 8.86 -17.13 8.75
C PHE A 14 7.74 -17.21 7.70
N VAL A 15 8.09 -17.16 6.42
CA VAL A 15 7.11 -17.24 5.30
C VAL A 15 6.32 -18.54 5.37
N ASP A 16 6.97 -19.65 5.69
CA ASP A 16 6.33 -20.95 5.81
C ASP A 16 5.34 -21.02 6.96
N HIS A 17 5.73 -20.53 8.13
CA HIS A 17 4.86 -20.48 9.28
C HIS A 17 3.65 -19.60 9.01
N TYR A 18 3.86 -18.39 8.47
CA TYR A 18 2.78 -17.47 8.15
C TYR A 18 1.83 -18.03 7.10
N ALA A 19 2.36 -18.71 6.08
CA ALA A 19 1.56 -19.38 5.05
C ALA A 19 0.70 -20.50 5.66
N ARG A 20 1.29 -21.34 6.52
CA ARG A 20 0.59 -22.44 7.21
C ARG A 20 -0.53 -21.93 8.11
N ASP A 21 -0.23 -20.94 8.96
CA ASP A 21 -1.18 -20.40 9.93
C ASP A 21 -2.40 -19.75 9.27
N ARG A 22 -2.22 -19.17 8.08
CA ARG A 22 -3.30 -18.52 7.32
C ARG A 22 -3.91 -19.39 6.23
N GLY A 23 -3.50 -20.65 6.11
CA GLY A 23 -3.99 -21.55 5.06
C GLY A 23 -3.74 -21.01 3.65
N THR A 24 -2.60 -20.36 3.43
CA THR A 24 -2.23 -19.71 2.16
C THR A 24 -0.91 -20.26 1.61
N THR A 25 -0.45 -19.70 0.49
CA THR A 25 0.78 -20.14 -0.20
C THR A 25 1.94 -19.19 0.04
N ARG A 26 3.19 -19.68 -0.03
CA ARG A 26 4.40 -18.83 0.03
C ARG A 26 4.31 -17.65 -0.94
N SER A 27 3.85 -17.89 -2.18
CA SER A 27 3.69 -16.83 -3.17
C SER A 27 2.67 -15.76 -2.78
N ALA A 28 1.61 -16.12 -2.04
CA ALA A 28 0.64 -15.15 -1.55
C ALA A 28 1.21 -14.30 -0.42
N VAL A 29 2.00 -14.91 0.48
CA VAL A 29 2.73 -14.17 1.53
C VAL A 29 3.75 -13.20 0.91
N MET A 30 4.52 -13.65 -0.09
CA MET A 30 5.44 -12.78 -0.82
C MET A 30 4.71 -11.64 -1.54
N HIS A 31 3.53 -11.92 -2.13
CA HIS A 31 2.72 -10.87 -2.74
C HIS A 31 2.24 -9.85 -1.70
N GLU A 32 1.80 -10.30 -0.53
CA GLU A 32 1.41 -9.42 0.59
C GLU A 32 2.57 -8.53 1.03
N ALA A 33 3.78 -9.08 1.20
CA ALA A 33 4.98 -8.32 1.54
C ALA A 33 5.31 -7.25 0.48
N VAL A 34 5.19 -7.58 -0.82
CA VAL A 34 5.36 -6.60 -1.90
C VAL A 34 4.32 -5.48 -1.82
N GLN A 35 3.07 -5.79 -1.48
CA GLN A 35 2.03 -4.77 -1.31
C GLN A 35 2.31 -3.88 -0.09
N MET A 36 2.85 -4.43 0.99
CA MET A 36 3.26 -3.62 2.15
C MET A 36 4.38 -2.65 1.78
N LEU A 37 5.37 -3.08 0.99
CA LEU A 37 6.43 -2.21 0.48
C LEU A 37 5.86 -1.08 -0.40
N ARG A 38 4.95 -1.40 -1.32
CA ARG A 38 4.29 -0.37 -2.16
C ARG A 38 3.50 0.65 -1.35
N ARG A 39 2.80 0.20 -0.29
CA ARG A 39 2.03 1.10 0.59
C ARG A 39 2.91 2.01 1.42
N ARG A 40 4.14 1.59 1.75
CA ARG A 40 5.10 2.43 2.47
C ARG A 40 5.43 3.69 1.67
N ASP A 41 5.63 3.54 0.37
CA ASP A 41 5.93 4.66 -0.52
C ASP A 41 4.65 5.49 -0.79
N LEU A 42 3.49 4.82 -0.84
CA LEU A 42 2.20 5.46 -1.10
C LEU A 42 1.84 6.54 -0.08
N ALA A 43 2.23 6.41 1.18
CA ALA A 43 1.96 7.43 2.19
C ALA A 43 2.66 8.76 1.88
N MET A 44 3.92 8.70 1.45
CA MET A 44 4.67 9.89 1.02
C MET A 44 4.09 10.49 -0.26
N ASP A 45 3.69 9.64 -1.21
CA ASP A 45 3.08 10.10 -2.46
C ASP A 45 1.74 10.82 -2.20
N TYR A 46 0.92 10.32 -1.26
CA TYR A 46 -0.32 10.99 -0.86
C TYR A 46 -0.07 12.32 -0.14
N GLU A 47 0.94 12.38 0.72
CA GLU A 47 1.32 13.62 1.40
C GLU A 47 1.75 14.69 0.39
N ALA A 48 2.63 14.32 -0.55
CA ALA A 48 3.06 15.21 -1.63
C ALA A 48 1.89 15.67 -2.52
N ALA A 49 0.98 14.76 -2.90
CA ALA A 49 -0.20 15.08 -3.69
C ALA A 49 -1.16 16.02 -2.94
N ASN A 50 -1.33 15.82 -1.63
CA ASN A 50 -2.15 16.70 -0.80
C ASN A 50 -1.51 18.09 -0.68
N ASP A 51 -0.21 18.19 -0.48
CA ASP A 51 0.51 19.47 -0.42
C ASP A 51 0.43 20.22 -1.75
N GLU A 52 0.56 19.52 -2.88
CA GLU A 52 0.36 20.07 -4.22
C GLU A 52 -1.07 20.64 -4.37
N TRP A 53 -2.08 19.86 -4.00
CA TRP A 53 -3.49 20.26 -4.07
C TRP A 53 -3.84 21.47 -3.20
N VAL A 54 -3.28 21.55 -1.99
CA VAL A 54 -3.49 22.68 -1.08
C VAL A 54 -2.76 23.91 -1.61
N SER A 55 -1.51 23.76 -2.08
CA SER A 55 -0.70 24.88 -2.57
C SER A 55 -1.13 25.42 -3.94
N SER A 56 -1.84 24.62 -4.75
CA SER A 56 -2.39 25.05 -6.04
C SER A 56 -3.62 25.99 -5.89
N GLY A 57 -4.20 26.07 -4.69
CA GLY A 57 -5.45 26.78 -4.45
C GLY A 57 -6.70 26.04 -4.93
N GLU A 58 -6.54 24.86 -5.54
CA GLU A 58 -7.68 24.04 -5.99
C GLU A 58 -8.53 23.56 -4.81
N ALA A 59 -7.93 23.34 -3.64
CA ALA A 59 -8.64 23.01 -2.42
C ALA A 59 -9.75 24.02 -2.09
N GLU A 60 -9.51 25.31 -2.27
CA GLU A 60 -10.47 26.38 -1.97
C GLU A 60 -11.62 26.41 -2.98
N ILE A 61 -11.31 26.16 -4.25
CA ILE A 61 -12.30 26.07 -5.34
C ILE A 61 -13.26 24.92 -5.09
N TRP A 62 -12.73 23.74 -4.73
CA TRP A 62 -13.54 22.54 -4.49
C TRP A 62 -14.28 22.57 -3.15
N ASN A 63 -13.77 23.29 -2.15
CA ASN A 63 -14.47 23.49 -0.88
C ASN A 63 -15.86 24.15 -1.07
N ALA A 64 -16.02 25.01 -2.09
CA ALA A 64 -17.27 25.71 -2.36
C ALA A 64 -18.46 24.79 -2.69
N VAL A 65 -18.20 23.59 -3.21
CA VAL A 65 -19.24 22.62 -3.63
C VAL A 65 -19.40 21.45 -2.66
N THR A 66 -18.72 21.47 -1.51
CA THR A 66 -18.75 20.35 -0.54
C THR A 66 -20.13 20.06 0.05
N GLY A 67 -21.01 21.07 0.07
CA GLY A 67 -22.39 20.97 0.57
C GLY A 67 -23.44 20.65 -0.48
N ASP A 68 -23.06 20.55 -1.75
CA ASP A 68 -24.02 20.40 -2.84
C ASP A 68 -24.80 19.08 -2.72
N GLY A 69 -26.13 19.19 -2.68
CA GLY A 69 -27.02 18.02 -2.59
C GLY A 69 -27.19 17.43 -1.19
N LEU A 70 -26.51 17.98 -0.17
CA LEU A 70 -26.74 17.62 1.23
C LEU A 70 -27.95 18.42 1.78
N ARG A 71 -28.85 17.73 2.49
CA ARG A 71 -30.02 18.28 3.21
C ARG A 71 -29.82 18.19 4.71
#